data_AF-A0A3M2FSQ8-F1
#
_entry.id   AF-A0A3M2FSQ8-F1
#
_cell.length_a   1.000
_cell.length_b   1.000
_cell.length_c   1.000
_cell.angle_alpha   90.00
_cell.angle_beta   90.00
_cell.angle_gamma   90.00
#
_symmetry.space_group_name_H-M   'P 1'
#
loop_
_entity.id
_entity.type
_entity.pdbx_description
1 polymer ?
#
loop_
_entity_poly.entity_id
_entity_poly.type
_entity_poly.pdbx_seq_one_letter_code
_entity_poly.pdbx_strand_id
1 'polypeptide(L)'
;MPRRSPPRRAPGVLLGAWVAAAVFAGACAPDDPLVGPDAGGRADAGDQAAAGDTAPDWLVERAGGATTTFEVSIRSFNLSARDLGLPDRIHFAESNTAFEAHRTPAEGLGPDINATSCLSCHVDNARHGTPLVEGPLVTGPVVHVSAPGAAPDEAPRPLPGFGTRLQTAVAGPDAPPEPEAVVELAWEEVPGTYPDGTPYSLRRPILEISSARAPVPADAQISLRTPTQVAGPGPLEMVPTADILALADPDDADGDGISGRPNRVRTATGRTALGRFGWKAENPDLVHQSAGALAEDLGITSELAPVDGGGRRTGAEFDRATVELIAFYVEGLAIPAGRDVDDPDVVAGARLFESVGCTACHTPTLRTAAFDPGLVHADAGTRAGTSPIKGLADQVIHPFTDLLLHDMGPGLDDGRPVYAASGAEWRTAPLWGIGLLETVNGHRELLHDGRARSVEEAILWHGG
;
A
#
# COMPACT_ATOMS: atom_id res chain seq x y z
N MET A 1 -73.33 -13.09 22.32
CA MET A 1 -74.06 -14.30 21.87
C MET A 1 -74.73 -13.96 20.53
N PRO A 2 -74.80 -14.81 19.48
CA PRO A 2 -74.74 -16.29 19.50
C PRO A 2 -73.38 -17.05 19.37
N ARG A 3 -72.81 -17.24 18.15
CA ARG A 3 -72.15 -18.48 17.66
C ARG A 3 -70.90 -18.21 16.77
N ARG A 4 -70.05 -19.15 16.25
CA ARG A 4 -70.03 -20.65 16.19
C ARG A 4 -68.57 -21.21 16.07
N SER A 5 -68.42 -22.54 15.98
CA SER A 5 -67.21 -23.34 15.60
C SER A 5 -67.70 -24.70 14.98
N PRO A 6 -66.89 -25.77 14.68
CA PRO A 6 -65.43 -26.05 14.79
C PRO A 6 -64.85 -26.79 13.50
N PRO A 7 -63.95 -27.83 13.51
CA PRO A 7 -62.46 -27.82 13.69
C PRO A 7 -61.60 -28.77 12.76
N ARG A 8 -60.29 -28.95 13.12
CA ARG A 8 -59.33 -30.10 12.86
C ARG A 8 -58.44 -30.02 11.59
N ARG A 9 -57.21 -30.60 11.52
CA ARG A 9 -56.45 -31.54 12.41
C ARG A 9 -54.90 -31.47 12.21
N ALA A 10 -54.11 -32.03 13.15
CA ALA A 10 -52.69 -32.44 13.09
C ALA A 10 -52.57 -33.91 13.67
N PRO A 11 -51.41 -34.62 13.87
CA PRO A 11 -49.95 -34.31 13.87
C PRO A 11 -49.17 -35.05 12.72
N GLY A 12 -47.83 -35.26 12.67
CA GLY A 12 -46.66 -34.82 13.48
C GLY A 12 -45.81 -35.96 14.14
N VAL A 13 -44.62 -35.62 14.67
CA VAL A 13 -43.61 -36.42 15.46
C VAL A 13 -42.41 -37.07 14.70
N LEU A 14 -41.24 -37.09 15.36
CA LEU A 14 -39.92 -37.60 14.89
C LEU A 14 -39.66 -39.07 15.30
N LEU A 15 -38.60 -39.72 14.76
CA LEU A 15 -37.31 -40.02 15.44
C LEU A 15 -36.51 -41.12 14.69
N GLY A 16 -35.17 -41.14 14.84
CA GLY A 16 -34.37 -42.38 14.71
C GLY A 16 -33.22 -42.37 13.68
N ALA A 17 -32.04 -42.77 14.15
CA ALA A 17 -30.89 -43.18 13.34
C ALA A 17 -30.25 -44.41 14.02
N TRP A 18 -29.61 -45.33 13.27
CA TRP A 18 -28.50 -46.18 13.76
C TRP A 18 -27.80 -46.93 12.61
N VAL A 19 -26.49 -47.07 12.78
CA VAL A 19 -25.42 -47.70 11.98
C VAL A 19 -25.72 -49.03 11.26
N ALA A 20 -25.14 -49.20 10.06
CA ALA A 20 -24.57 -50.47 9.59
C ALA A 20 -23.39 -50.20 8.64
N ALA A 21 -22.36 -51.06 8.63
CA ALA A 21 -21.18 -50.96 7.76
C ALA A 21 -20.87 -52.30 7.09
N ALA A 22 -20.26 -52.29 5.91
CA ALA A 22 -19.74 -53.47 5.25
C ALA A 22 -18.49 -53.15 4.41
N VAL A 23 -17.41 -53.89 4.65
CA VAL A 23 -16.20 -53.95 3.84
C VAL A 23 -15.96 -55.42 3.54
N PHE A 24 -15.66 -55.78 2.28
CA PHE A 24 -14.80 -56.93 1.98
C PHE A 24 -14.21 -56.80 0.57
N ALA A 25 -13.04 -57.40 0.37
CA ALA A 25 -12.28 -57.42 -0.88
C ALA A 25 -12.00 -58.87 -1.33
N GLY A 26 -11.57 -59.05 -2.58
CA GLY A 26 -11.12 -60.33 -3.11
C GLY A 26 -10.96 -60.31 -4.63
N ALA A 27 -9.90 -60.92 -5.15
CA ALA A 27 -9.56 -60.95 -6.58
C ALA A 27 -9.43 -62.40 -7.09
N CYS A 28 -9.50 -62.59 -8.41
CA CYS A 28 -8.61 -63.46 -9.22
C CYS A 28 -8.98 -63.40 -10.72
N ALA A 29 -7.98 -63.65 -11.59
CA ALA A 29 -8.13 -63.90 -13.04
C ALA A 29 -8.02 -65.43 -13.33
N PRO A 30 -8.07 -65.92 -14.59
CA PRO A 30 -6.89 -65.88 -15.48
C PRO A 30 -7.17 -65.84 -17.03
N ASP A 31 -6.07 -65.94 -17.82
CA ASP A 31 -5.91 -66.32 -19.26
C ASP A 31 -6.54 -65.38 -20.36
N ASP A 32 -5.86 -64.68 -21.30
CA ASP A 32 -4.65 -64.88 -22.18
C ASP A 32 -5.01 -65.54 -23.57
N PRO A 33 -4.32 -65.37 -24.75
CA PRO A 33 -3.05 -64.65 -25.05
C PRO A 33 -2.90 -63.90 -26.42
N LEU A 34 -1.75 -63.21 -26.60
CA LEU A 34 -1.08 -62.68 -27.84
C LEU A 34 -1.83 -61.61 -28.68
N VAL A 35 -1.21 -60.62 -29.35
CA VAL A 35 0.19 -60.23 -29.69
C VAL A 35 0.27 -58.67 -29.63
N GLY A 36 1.38 -57.93 -29.48
CA GLY A 36 2.83 -58.20 -29.56
C GLY A 36 3.40 -57.96 -30.98
N PRO A 37 4.62 -57.40 -31.19
CA PRO A 37 5.67 -56.93 -30.24
C PRO A 37 5.50 -55.41 -29.94
N ASP A 38 6.46 -54.53 -29.58
CA ASP A 38 7.94 -54.57 -29.44
C ASP A 38 8.45 -53.46 -28.46
N ALA A 39 9.75 -53.45 -28.07
CA ALA A 39 10.35 -52.38 -27.24
C ALA A 39 11.90 -52.31 -27.30
N GLY A 40 12.45 -51.09 -27.49
CA GLY A 40 13.89 -50.79 -27.35
C GLY A 40 14.22 -50.16 -25.99
N GLY A 41 15.23 -50.68 -25.29
CA GLY A 41 15.48 -50.37 -23.87
C GLY A 41 16.05 -48.97 -23.58
N ARG A 42 15.63 -48.39 -22.46
CA ARG A 42 16.22 -47.20 -21.84
C ARG A 42 17.37 -47.65 -20.93
N ALA A 43 18.58 -47.11 -21.12
CA ALA A 43 19.72 -47.34 -20.23
C ALA A 43 19.84 -46.19 -19.22
N ASP A 44 20.37 -46.47 -18.03
CA ASP A 44 20.53 -45.47 -16.98
C ASP A 44 21.54 -44.39 -17.37
N ALA A 45 21.15 -43.14 -17.12
CA ALA A 45 22.05 -41.99 -17.04
C ALA A 45 21.92 -41.40 -15.62
N GLY A 46 23.06 -41.03 -15.03
CA GLY A 46 23.15 -40.76 -13.60
C GLY A 46 22.38 -39.53 -13.14
N ASP A 47 22.08 -39.54 -11.83
CA ASP A 47 21.60 -38.42 -11.04
C ASP A 47 22.39 -37.13 -11.34
N GLN A 48 21.71 -36.21 -12.03
CA GLN A 48 22.00 -34.79 -12.03
C GLN A 48 20.68 -34.08 -11.73
N ALA A 49 20.38 -33.90 -10.44
CA ALA A 49 19.42 -32.89 -10.02
C ALA A 49 19.78 -31.55 -10.69
N ALA A 50 18.85 -30.97 -11.45
CA ALA A 50 19.07 -29.70 -12.10
C ALA A 50 19.24 -28.60 -11.04
N ALA A 51 20.21 -27.71 -11.23
CA ALA A 51 20.49 -26.59 -10.31
C ALA A 51 19.45 -25.46 -10.43
N GLY A 52 18.16 -25.81 -10.41
CA GLY A 52 17.04 -24.92 -10.73
C GLY A 52 15.68 -25.40 -10.22
N ASP A 53 15.62 -26.32 -9.25
CA ASP A 53 14.38 -26.76 -8.59
C ASP A 53 14.21 -26.24 -7.15
N THR A 54 15.21 -25.57 -6.56
CA THR A 54 15.10 -24.90 -5.25
C THR A 54 14.36 -23.57 -5.34
N ALA A 55 13.55 -23.24 -4.33
CA ALA A 55 12.99 -21.89 -4.17
C ALA A 55 14.10 -20.88 -3.83
N PRO A 56 13.94 -19.57 -4.16
CA PRO A 56 14.84 -18.53 -3.65
C PRO A 56 14.74 -18.42 -2.12
N ASP A 57 15.86 -18.17 -1.43
CA ASP A 57 15.94 -18.12 0.05
C ASP A 57 15.03 -17.05 0.69
N TRP A 58 14.55 -16.07 -0.09
CA TRP A 58 13.62 -15.03 0.33
C TRP A 58 12.13 -15.41 0.19
N LEU A 59 11.81 -16.52 -0.49
CA LEU A 59 10.44 -16.98 -0.70
C LEU A 59 9.93 -17.74 0.54
N VAL A 60 9.53 -16.99 1.56
CA VAL A 60 9.12 -17.53 2.87
C VAL A 60 7.73 -17.04 3.30
N GLU A 61 7.00 -17.86 4.06
CA GLU A 61 5.72 -17.43 4.67
C GLU A 61 5.90 -16.17 5.54
N ARG A 62 7.04 -16.06 6.23
CA ARG A 62 7.29 -15.03 7.25
C ARG A 62 7.86 -13.74 6.67
N ALA A 63 7.12 -13.13 5.75
CA ALA A 63 7.47 -11.86 5.10
C ALA A 63 7.71 -10.69 6.07
N GLY A 64 7.21 -10.75 7.31
CA GLY A 64 7.51 -9.80 8.39
C GLY A 64 8.35 -10.39 9.53
N GLY A 65 9.03 -11.52 9.33
CA GLY A 65 9.75 -12.22 10.40
C GLY A 65 8.81 -12.68 11.53
N ALA A 66 9.13 -12.30 12.76
CA ALA A 66 8.30 -12.55 13.94
C ALA A 66 6.99 -11.74 13.94
N THR A 67 6.92 -10.63 13.20
CA THR A 67 5.72 -9.76 13.15
C THR A 67 4.57 -10.33 12.33
N THR A 68 4.85 -11.29 11.44
CA THR A 68 3.93 -11.81 10.41
C THR A 68 2.59 -12.33 10.93
N THR A 69 1.47 -11.96 10.29
CA THR A 69 0.13 -12.51 10.52
C THR A 69 -0.30 -13.49 9.41
N PHE A 70 -0.94 -14.59 9.81
CA PHE A 70 -1.48 -15.61 8.90
C PHE A 70 -3.00 -15.43 8.69
N GLU A 71 -3.45 -14.19 8.59
CA GLU A 71 -4.85 -13.83 8.35
C GLU A 71 -5.09 -13.70 6.84
N VAL A 72 -6.16 -14.33 6.34
CA VAL A 72 -6.53 -14.33 4.91
C VAL A 72 -8.04 -14.09 4.81
N SER A 73 -8.43 -12.84 5.06
CA SER A 73 -9.81 -12.35 4.97
C SER A 73 -9.82 -10.83 4.73
N ILE A 74 -10.98 -10.18 4.82
CA ILE A 74 -11.05 -8.71 4.82
C ILE A 74 -10.19 -8.08 5.93
N ARG A 75 -9.86 -8.84 6.99
CA ARG A 75 -9.11 -8.35 8.16
C ARG A 75 -7.59 -8.46 8.06
N SER A 76 -7.06 -8.84 6.89
CA SER A 76 -5.64 -9.14 6.70
C SER A 76 -4.71 -7.98 7.06
N PHE A 77 -5.20 -6.74 6.95
CA PHE A 77 -4.47 -5.50 7.21
C PHE A 77 -4.88 -4.78 8.51
N ASN A 78 -5.77 -5.34 9.33
CA ASN A 78 -6.29 -4.71 10.55
C ASN A 78 -5.71 -5.31 11.85
N LEU A 79 -4.73 -6.20 11.76
CA LEU A 79 -4.13 -6.88 12.90
C LEU A 79 -2.86 -6.18 13.38
N SER A 80 -2.60 -6.20 14.70
CA SER A 80 -1.30 -5.82 15.25
C SER A 80 -0.24 -6.88 14.99
N ALA A 81 0.97 -6.43 14.66
CA ALA A 81 2.15 -7.27 14.45
C ALA A 81 2.34 -8.30 15.59
N ARG A 82 2.75 -9.53 15.25
CA ARG A 82 2.71 -10.68 16.18
C ARG A 82 3.72 -10.64 17.33
N ASP A 83 4.82 -9.90 17.22
CA ASP A 83 5.83 -9.79 18.29
C ASP A 83 5.65 -8.58 19.24
N LEU A 84 4.55 -7.81 19.09
CA LEU A 84 4.24 -6.72 20.03
C LEU A 84 4.01 -7.25 21.46
N GLY A 85 4.65 -6.61 22.44
CA GLY A 85 4.49 -6.89 23.86
C GLY A 85 3.11 -6.48 24.37
N LEU A 86 2.71 -6.96 25.56
CA LEU A 86 1.40 -6.62 26.12
C LEU A 86 1.15 -5.09 26.26
N PRO A 87 2.12 -4.25 26.67
CA PRO A 87 1.94 -2.79 26.67
C PRO A 87 1.66 -2.25 25.27
N ASP A 88 2.50 -2.61 24.29
CA ASP A 88 2.39 -2.18 22.89
C ASP A 88 1.04 -2.61 22.28
N ARG A 89 0.52 -3.78 22.65
CA ARG A 89 -0.80 -4.27 22.21
C ARG A 89 -1.97 -3.51 22.80
N ILE A 90 -1.86 -3.08 24.05
CA ILE A 90 -2.87 -2.22 24.68
C ILE A 90 -2.83 -0.84 23.99
N HIS A 91 -1.64 -0.27 23.83
CA HIS A 91 -1.48 1.03 23.19
C HIS A 91 -1.89 1.02 21.71
N PHE A 92 -1.65 -0.08 20.98
CA PHE A 92 -2.16 -0.25 19.62
C PHE A 92 -3.70 -0.22 19.56
N ALA A 93 -4.40 -0.79 20.53
CA ALA A 93 -5.87 -0.75 20.59
C ALA A 93 -6.41 0.64 20.95
N GLU A 94 -5.71 1.37 21.81
CA GLU A 94 -5.97 2.80 22.06
C GLU A 94 -5.74 3.63 20.78
N SER A 95 -4.64 3.38 20.08
CA SER A 95 -4.23 4.05 18.83
C SER A 95 -5.20 3.78 17.68
N ASN A 96 -5.70 2.54 17.54
CA ASN A 96 -6.76 2.16 16.61
C ASN A 96 -7.99 3.07 16.78
N THR A 97 -8.38 3.36 18.02
CA THR A 97 -9.52 4.24 18.33
C THR A 97 -9.30 5.68 17.84
N ALA A 98 -8.04 6.15 17.80
CA ALA A 98 -7.69 7.48 17.27
C ALA A 98 -7.57 7.52 15.73
N PHE A 99 -7.18 6.41 15.10
CA PHE A 99 -7.06 6.28 13.64
C PHE A 99 -8.42 6.07 12.95
N GLU A 100 -9.29 5.22 13.52
CA GLU A 100 -10.65 4.95 13.02
C GLU A 100 -11.64 6.10 13.26
N ALA A 101 -11.29 7.07 14.11
CA ALA A 101 -12.19 8.17 14.50
C ALA A 101 -12.61 9.04 13.30
N HIS A 102 -13.92 9.08 13.04
CA HIS A 102 -14.54 10.16 12.27
C HIS A 102 -14.46 11.45 13.06
N ARG A 103 -13.73 12.42 12.51
CA ARG A 103 -13.48 13.72 13.13
C ARG A 103 -14.61 14.67 12.84
N THR A 104 -14.79 15.63 13.74
CA THR A 104 -15.79 16.68 13.64
C THR A 104 -15.14 18.06 13.62
N PRO A 105 -15.84 19.10 13.15
CA PRO A 105 -15.34 20.48 13.21
C PRO A 105 -15.05 20.97 14.64
N ALA A 106 -15.65 20.35 15.66
CA ALA A 106 -15.33 20.61 17.07
C ALA A 106 -13.99 20.01 17.53
N GLU A 107 -13.38 19.13 16.73
CA GLU A 107 -12.06 18.54 16.91
C GLU A 107 -11.03 19.10 15.89
N GLY A 108 -11.38 20.16 15.15
CA GLY A 108 -10.49 20.81 14.17
C GLY A 108 -10.61 20.32 12.72
N LEU A 109 -11.62 19.50 12.37
CA LEU A 109 -11.86 19.11 10.97
C LEU A 109 -12.21 20.33 10.09
N GLY A 110 -11.47 20.52 8.99
CA GLY A 110 -11.76 21.52 7.96
C GLY A 110 -11.21 22.93 8.25
N PRO A 111 -11.67 23.97 7.53
CA PRO A 111 -12.94 24.01 6.78
C PRO A 111 -12.94 23.30 5.43
N ASP A 112 -11.79 23.20 4.77
CA ASP A 112 -11.62 22.51 3.48
C ASP A 112 -10.98 21.13 3.72
N ILE A 113 -11.50 20.07 3.07
CA ILE A 113 -11.13 18.67 3.32
C ILE A 113 -11.20 17.80 2.05
N ASN A 114 -10.58 16.62 2.12
CA ASN A 114 -10.79 15.48 1.23
C ASN A 114 -11.42 14.25 1.94
N ALA A 115 -11.39 14.22 3.28
CA ALA A 115 -11.87 13.10 4.09
C ALA A 115 -12.34 13.53 5.50
N THR A 116 -13.03 12.62 6.22
CA THR A 116 -13.43 12.83 7.63
C THR A 116 -12.77 11.86 8.62
N SER A 117 -12.09 10.82 8.13
CA SER A 117 -11.37 9.83 8.94
C SER A 117 -10.23 9.22 8.12
N CYS A 118 -9.22 8.62 8.77
CA CYS A 118 -8.14 7.96 8.05
C CYS A 118 -8.65 6.77 7.21
N LEU A 119 -9.62 6.01 7.74
CA LEU A 119 -10.30 4.92 7.02
C LEU A 119 -11.13 5.37 5.81
N SER A 120 -11.46 6.67 5.68
CA SER A 120 -12.12 7.18 4.48
C SER A 120 -11.26 6.94 3.23
N CYS A 121 -9.93 7.08 3.36
CA CYS A 121 -8.98 6.81 2.28
C CYS A 121 -8.28 5.43 2.43
N HIS A 122 -7.98 5.01 3.67
CA HIS A 122 -7.35 3.73 3.97
C HIS A 122 -8.40 2.68 4.34
N VAL A 123 -9.31 2.37 3.42
CA VAL A 123 -10.40 1.39 3.62
C VAL A 123 -9.81 0.06 4.07
N ASP A 124 -10.24 -0.43 5.24
CA ASP A 124 -9.69 -1.61 5.93
C ASP A 124 -8.14 -1.65 5.94
N ASN A 125 -7.52 -0.49 6.23
CA ASN A 125 -6.06 -0.25 6.23
C ASN A 125 -5.34 -0.49 4.89
N ALA A 126 -6.10 -0.69 3.82
CA ALA A 126 -5.62 -0.83 2.46
C ALA A 126 -5.72 0.51 1.71
N ARG A 127 -6.42 0.53 0.57
CA ARG A 127 -6.42 1.61 -0.42
C ARG A 127 -7.84 1.81 -0.94
N HIS A 128 -8.36 3.04 -0.90
CA HIS A 128 -9.57 3.37 -1.67
C HIS A 128 -9.30 3.17 -3.17
N GLY A 129 -10.28 2.59 -3.87
CA GLY A 129 -10.28 2.53 -5.33
C GLY A 129 -10.62 3.87 -5.97
N THR A 130 -10.51 3.93 -7.29
CA THR A 130 -11.08 5.01 -8.09
C THR A 130 -12.59 4.79 -8.29
N PRO A 131 -13.38 5.84 -8.61
CA PRO A 131 -14.81 5.69 -8.90
C PRO A 131 -15.09 4.61 -9.96
N LEU A 132 -16.00 3.69 -9.65
CA LEU A 132 -16.40 2.57 -10.53
C LEU A 132 -17.12 3.00 -11.82
N VAL A 133 -17.46 4.29 -11.91
CA VAL A 133 -18.07 4.97 -13.07
C VAL A 133 -17.39 6.34 -13.15
N GLU A 134 -17.11 6.82 -14.36
CA GLU A 134 -16.59 8.17 -14.58
C GLU A 134 -17.49 9.21 -13.92
N GLY A 135 -16.88 10.14 -13.19
CA GLY A 135 -17.59 11.04 -12.28
C GLY A 135 -16.67 11.76 -11.29
N PRO A 136 -17.24 12.50 -10.32
CA PRO A 136 -16.48 13.34 -9.40
C PRO A 136 -15.68 12.53 -8.38
N LEU A 137 -14.44 12.96 -8.14
CA LEU A 137 -13.60 12.50 -7.03
C LEU A 137 -14.09 13.13 -5.70
N VAL A 138 -14.80 12.33 -4.89
CA VAL A 138 -15.40 12.78 -3.62
C VAL A 138 -14.55 12.42 -2.40
N THR A 139 -13.90 11.25 -2.40
CA THR A 139 -13.12 10.70 -1.27
C THR A 139 -12.20 9.60 -1.80
N GLY A 140 -11.09 9.33 -1.10
CA GLY A 140 -10.18 8.24 -1.44
C GLY A 140 -8.97 8.73 -2.21
N PRO A 141 -8.94 8.64 -3.56
CA PRO A 141 -7.91 9.30 -4.35
C PRO A 141 -7.99 10.83 -4.19
N VAL A 142 -6.84 11.47 -4.03
CA VAL A 142 -6.70 12.94 -3.88
C VAL A 142 -5.88 13.53 -5.02
N VAL A 143 -6.11 14.80 -5.34
CA VAL A 143 -5.43 15.49 -6.45
C VAL A 143 -4.37 16.43 -5.89
N HIS A 144 -3.11 16.06 -6.06
CA HIS A 144 -1.97 16.90 -5.69
C HIS A 144 -1.81 18.02 -6.73
N VAL A 145 -1.70 19.26 -6.25
CA VAL A 145 -1.57 20.47 -7.08
C VAL A 145 -0.36 21.28 -6.65
N SER A 146 0.37 21.88 -7.59
CA SER A 146 1.52 22.74 -7.27
C SER A 146 1.81 23.78 -8.34
N ALA A 147 2.35 24.92 -7.91
CA ALA A 147 2.96 25.90 -8.79
C ALA A 147 4.35 25.41 -9.26
N PRO A 148 4.72 25.62 -10.53
CA PRO A 148 5.98 25.11 -11.08
C PRO A 148 7.21 25.84 -10.52
N GLY A 149 8.38 25.25 -10.78
CA GLY A 149 9.68 25.87 -10.51
C GLY A 149 10.19 25.78 -9.07
N ALA A 150 9.68 24.82 -8.28
CA ALA A 150 10.36 24.37 -7.06
C ALA A 150 11.79 23.89 -7.37
N ALA A 151 12.74 24.15 -6.47
CA ALA A 151 14.11 23.63 -6.60
C ALA A 151 14.22 22.17 -6.10
N PRO A 152 15.24 21.38 -6.52
CA PRO A 152 15.38 19.98 -6.12
C PRO A 152 15.60 19.70 -4.62
N ASP A 153 15.76 20.72 -3.77
CA ASP A 153 15.79 20.59 -2.30
C ASP A 153 14.66 21.39 -1.59
N GLU A 154 13.66 21.84 -2.35
CA GLU A 154 12.42 22.45 -1.88
C GLU A 154 11.24 21.46 -1.91
N ALA A 155 10.31 21.62 -0.98
CA ALA A 155 8.99 20.99 -1.08
C ALA A 155 8.19 21.59 -2.27
N PRO A 156 7.19 20.86 -2.82
CA PRO A 156 6.32 21.38 -3.87
C PRO A 156 5.66 22.70 -3.45
N ARG A 157 5.64 23.68 -4.36
CA ARG A 157 5.12 25.02 -4.06
C ARG A 157 3.58 25.00 -4.10
N PRO A 158 2.87 25.47 -3.06
CA PRO A 158 1.42 25.57 -3.06
C PRO A 158 0.89 26.31 -4.29
N LEU A 159 -0.23 25.85 -4.85
CA LEU A 159 -0.85 26.50 -6.00
C LEU A 159 -1.63 27.75 -5.52
N PRO A 160 -1.40 28.96 -6.07
CA PRO A 160 -2.02 30.18 -5.56
C PRO A 160 -3.56 30.13 -5.55
N GLY A 161 -4.16 30.30 -4.38
CA GLY A 161 -5.61 30.20 -4.17
C GLY A 161 -6.10 28.80 -3.74
N PHE A 162 -5.17 27.86 -3.58
CA PHE A 162 -5.33 26.49 -3.09
C PHE A 162 -4.16 26.15 -2.14
N GLY A 163 -3.99 24.88 -1.76
CA GLY A 163 -2.78 24.38 -1.11
C GLY A 163 -1.86 23.55 -2.02
N THR A 164 -1.31 22.47 -1.47
CA THR A 164 -0.52 21.42 -2.13
C THR A 164 -1.35 20.22 -2.60
N ARG A 165 -2.60 20.13 -2.13
CA ARG A 165 -3.64 19.20 -2.57
C ARG A 165 -4.95 19.96 -2.72
N LEU A 166 -5.68 19.69 -3.79
CA LEU A 166 -6.98 20.28 -4.08
C LEU A 166 -8.04 19.65 -3.17
N GLN A 167 -8.83 20.46 -2.48
CA GLN A 167 -9.81 20.02 -1.48
C GLN A 167 -11.20 19.86 -2.10
N THR A 168 -11.66 18.61 -2.28
CA THR A 168 -12.91 18.30 -3.01
C THR A 168 -14.17 18.31 -2.14
N ALA A 169 -14.04 18.54 -0.83
CA ALA A 169 -15.16 18.68 0.11
C ALA A 169 -14.92 19.78 1.17
N VAL A 170 -15.97 20.10 1.94
CA VAL A 170 -15.95 21.11 3.00
C VAL A 170 -16.62 20.62 4.27
N ALA A 171 -16.23 21.14 5.43
CA ALA A 171 -16.83 20.79 6.72
C ALA A 171 -16.84 21.96 7.72
N GLY A 172 -17.90 22.05 8.54
CA GLY A 172 -17.96 22.97 9.68
C GLY A 172 -18.79 24.25 9.48
N PRO A 173 -18.92 25.06 10.54
CA PRO A 173 -19.73 26.29 10.52
C PRO A 173 -19.06 27.44 9.77
N ASP A 174 -17.72 27.44 9.75
CA ASP A 174 -16.88 28.42 9.04
C ASP A 174 -16.50 27.93 7.62
N ALA A 175 -17.20 26.90 7.12
CA ALA A 175 -16.98 26.33 5.80
C ALA A 175 -17.29 27.34 4.68
N PRO A 176 -16.47 27.40 3.61
CA PRO A 176 -16.89 28.03 2.36
C PRO A 176 -18.10 27.30 1.76
N PRO A 177 -18.91 27.96 0.90
CA PRO A 177 -20.18 27.42 0.42
C PRO A 177 -20.03 26.23 -0.53
N GLU A 178 -18.87 26.05 -1.13
CA GLU A 178 -18.52 25.04 -2.14
C GLU A 178 -17.05 24.61 -1.92
N PRO A 179 -16.63 23.39 -2.34
CA PRO A 179 -15.24 22.93 -2.29
C PRO A 179 -14.29 23.76 -3.16
N GLU A 180 -12.98 23.51 -3.09
CA GLU A 180 -11.99 24.27 -3.88
C GLU A 180 -12.20 24.14 -5.38
N ALA A 181 -12.61 22.97 -5.83
CA ALA A 181 -13.10 22.68 -7.18
C ALA A 181 -13.88 21.35 -7.17
N VAL A 182 -14.58 21.07 -8.27
CA VAL A 182 -15.03 19.71 -8.61
C VAL A 182 -14.00 19.10 -9.57
N VAL A 183 -13.58 17.86 -9.32
CA VAL A 183 -12.69 17.12 -10.23
C VAL A 183 -13.40 15.88 -10.75
N GLU A 184 -13.65 15.83 -12.05
CA GLU A 184 -14.12 14.63 -12.74
C GLU A 184 -12.93 13.76 -13.14
N LEU A 185 -13.02 12.44 -12.93
CA LEU A 185 -12.05 11.45 -13.42
C LEU A 185 -12.65 10.64 -14.58
N ALA A 186 -11.98 10.70 -15.73
CA ALA A 186 -12.22 9.88 -16.91
C ALA A 186 -10.98 9.02 -17.24
N TRP A 187 -11.14 8.01 -18.10
CA TRP A 187 -10.06 7.09 -18.47
C TRP A 187 -9.78 7.05 -19.97
N GLU A 188 -8.53 7.26 -20.37
CA GLU A 188 -8.06 7.03 -21.74
C GLU A 188 -7.47 5.62 -21.85
N GLU A 189 -8.10 4.75 -22.64
CA GLU A 189 -7.56 3.43 -22.96
C GLU A 189 -6.36 3.55 -23.92
N VAL A 190 -5.26 2.90 -23.56
CA VAL A 190 -3.98 2.87 -24.27
C VAL A 190 -3.78 1.44 -24.81
N PRO A 191 -4.10 1.17 -26.08
CA PRO A 191 -4.00 -0.18 -26.65
C PRO A 191 -2.55 -0.58 -26.89
N GLY A 192 -2.25 -1.86 -26.72
CA GLY A 192 -0.96 -2.47 -27.03
C GLY A 192 -1.10 -3.92 -27.48
N THR A 193 0.04 -4.56 -27.74
CA THR A 193 0.09 -5.93 -28.25
C THR A 193 1.31 -6.67 -27.69
N TYR A 194 1.10 -7.88 -27.19
CA TYR A 194 2.16 -8.79 -26.77
C TYR A 194 3.03 -9.26 -27.97
N PRO A 195 4.26 -9.78 -27.73
CA PRO A 195 5.16 -10.24 -28.79
C PRO A 195 4.62 -11.37 -29.68
N ASP A 196 3.58 -12.10 -29.25
CA ASP A 196 2.89 -13.14 -30.01
C ASP A 196 1.78 -12.60 -30.93
N GLY A 197 1.40 -11.33 -30.80
CA GLY A 197 0.29 -10.68 -31.49
C GLY A 197 -1.01 -10.60 -30.69
N THR A 198 -1.05 -11.06 -29.43
CA THR A 198 -2.23 -10.95 -28.56
C THR A 198 -2.43 -9.51 -28.09
N PRO A 199 -3.60 -8.87 -28.32
CA PRO A 199 -3.83 -7.48 -27.93
C PRO A 199 -4.13 -7.33 -26.44
N TYR A 200 -3.70 -6.22 -25.86
CA TYR A 200 -4.07 -5.76 -24.52
C TYR A 200 -4.52 -4.28 -24.56
N SER A 201 -5.09 -3.80 -23.47
CA SER A 201 -5.43 -2.38 -23.28
C SER A 201 -5.10 -1.96 -21.86
N LEU A 202 -4.28 -0.93 -21.71
CA LEU A 202 -4.04 -0.24 -20.45
C LEU A 202 -4.99 0.97 -20.37
N ARG A 203 -5.00 1.67 -19.23
CA ARG A 203 -5.66 2.98 -19.11
C ARG A 203 -4.76 4.00 -18.43
N ARG A 204 -4.93 5.29 -18.72
CA ARG A 204 -4.35 6.42 -17.96
C ARG A 204 -5.44 7.42 -17.56
N PRO A 205 -5.30 8.12 -16.42
CA PRO A 205 -6.34 9.03 -15.95
C PRO A 205 -6.35 10.34 -16.76
N ILE A 206 -7.54 10.86 -17.02
CA ILE A 206 -7.79 12.24 -17.44
C ILE A 206 -8.57 12.93 -16.31
N LEU A 207 -8.08 14.07 -15.85
CA LEU A 207 -8.75 14.90 -14.84
C LEU A 207 -9.33 16.16 -15.50
N GLU A 208 -10.62 16.43 -15.29
CA GLU A 208 -11.24 17.72 -15.60
C GLU A 208 -11.54 18.46 -14.30
N ILE A 209 -10.88 19.60 -14.09
CA ILE A 209 -11.11 20.48 -12.93
C ILE A 209 -12.10 21.56 -13.32
N SER A 210 -13.27 21.59 -12.68
CA SER A 210 -14.34 22.55 -12.93
C SER A 210 -14.76 23.28 -11.64
N SER A 211 -15.53 24.37 -11.79
CA SER A 211 -16.12 25.12 -10.67
C SER A 211 -15.11 25.66 -9.63
N ALA A 212 -13.85 25.83 -10.02
CA ALA A 212 -12.77 26.17 -9.10
C ALA A 212 -12.92 27.58 -8.47
N ARG A 213 -12.67 27.69 -7.15
CA ARG A 213 -12.80 28.94 -6.37
C ARG A 213 -11.74 29.98 -6.73
N ALA A 214 -10.59 29.52 -7.23
CA ALA A 214 -9.50 30.35 -7.74
C ALA A 214 -9.15 29.93 -9.19
N PRO A 215 -8.54 30.81 -10.00
CA PRO A 215 -8.08 30.44 -11.34
C PRO A 215 -6.96 29.40 -11.25
N VAL A 216 -7.15 28.22 -11.86
CA VAL A 216 -6.09 27.22 -12.04
C VAL A 216 -5.14 27.71 -13.14
N PRO A 217 -3.83 27.92 -12.88
CA PRO A 217 -2.85 28.27 -13.91
C PRO A 217 -2.69 27.18 -14.96
N ALA A 218 -2.42 27.57 -16.22
CA ALA A 218 -2.22 26.62 -17.32
C ALA A 218 -0.89 25.83 -17.21
N ASP A 219 0.02 26.26 -16.34
CA ASP A 219 1.28 25.62 -15.97
C ASP A 219 1.25 24.97 -14.57
N ALA A 220 0.05 24.79 -13.99
CA ALA A 220 -0.14 24.06 -12.74
C ALA A 220 0.23 22.57 -12.90
N GLN A 221 0.99 22.06 -11.94
CA GLN A 221 1.37 20.65 -11.87
C GLN A 221 0.28 19.88 -11.12
N ILE A 222 -0.38 18.92 -11.79
CA ILE A 222 -1.58 18.23 -11.31
C ILE A 222 -1.33 16.72 -11.36
N SER A 223 -1.59 16.01 -10.25
CA SER A 223 -1.20 14.61 -10.08
C SER A 223 -2.23 13.83 -9.26
N LEU A 224 -2.79 12.75 -9.82
CA LEU A 224 -3.77 11.88 -9.14
C LEU A 224 -3.06 10.91 -8.18
N ARG A 225 -3.50 10.87 -6.92
CA ARG A 225 -2.92 10.05 -5.86
C ARG A 225 -3.94 9.15 -5.23
N THR A 226 -3.85 7.86 -5.50
CA THR A 226 -4.47 6.85 -4.63
C THR A 226 -3.76 6.81 -3.28
N PRO A 227 -4.49 6.53 -2.19
CA PRO A 227 -3.87 6.26 -0.90
C PRO A 227 -3.04 4.96 -0.93
N THR A 228 -1.99 4.90 -0.12
CA THR A 228 -1.17 3.69 0.07
C THR A 228 -1.79 2.76 1.10
N GLN A 229 -1.50 1.46 1.02
CA GLN A 229 -1.72 0.53 2.12
C GLN A 229 -0.95 1.01 3.35
N VAL A 230 -1.58 1.01 4.53
CA VAL A 230 -0.94 1.40 5.81
C VAL A 230 -0.52 0.21 6.67
N ALA A 231 -0.77 -1.02 6.23
CA ALA A 231 -0.25 -2.23 6.86
C ALA A 231 1.21 -2.53 6.48
N GLY A 232 2.06 -2.71 7.50
CA GLY A 232 3.48 -3.04 7.40
C GLY A 232 4.55 -1.92 7.39
N PRO A 233 4.28 -0.59 7.39
CA PRO A 233 5.33 0.40 7.23
C PRO A 233 6.20 0.62 8.48
N GLY A 234 5.78 0.18 9.67
CA GLY A 234 6.60 0.28 10.90
C GLY A 234 7.98 -0.40 10.77
N PRO A 235 8.08 -1.68 10.37
CA PRO A 235 9.35 -2.30 10.05
C PRO A 235 10.18 -1.58 8.98
N LEU A 236 9.56 -0.88 8.01
CA LEU A 236 10.28 -0.05 7.02
C LEU A 236 10.88 1.23 7.63
N GLU A 237 10.23 1.79 8.65
CA GLU A 237 10.78 2.88 9.46
C GLU A 237 12.03 2.42 10.25
N MET A 238 12.01 1.16 10.71
CA MET A 238 13.09 0.54 11.48
C MET A 238 14.30 0.09 10.65
N VAL A 239 14.26 0.10 9.31
CA VAL A 239 15.44 -0.21 8.48
C VAL A 239 16.52 0.87 8.66
N PRO A 240 17.80 0.56 8.92
CA PRO A 240 18.83 1.57 9.10
C PRO A 240 18.98 2.49 7.88
N THR A 241 19.13 3.80 8.09
CA THR A 241 19.40 4.77 7.01
C THR A 241 20.68 4.42 6.24
N ALA A 242 21.69 3.85 6.90
CA ALA A 242 22.92 3.40 6.25
C ALA A 242 22.68 2.27 5.24
N ASP A 243 21.77 1.35 5.54
CA ASP A 243 21.46 0.17 4.71
C ASP A 243 20.71 0.61 3.44
N ILE A 244 19.73 1.51 3.57
CA ILE A 244 19.04 2.13 2.41
C ILE A 244 20.01 2.92 1.54
N LEU A 245 20.91 3.69 2.15
CA LEU A 245 21.93 4.45 1.41
C LEU A 245 23.01 3.56 0.77
N ALA A 246 23.12 2.28 1.15
CA ALA A 246 24.02 1.32 0.55
C ALA A 246 23.42 0.57 -0.66
N LEU A 247 22.09 0.68 -0.87
CA LEU A 247 21.40 0.21 -2.07
C LEU A 247 21.38 1.24 -3.21
N ALA A 248 21.87 2.47 -2.96
CA ALA A 248 21.72 3.58 -3.88
C ALA A 248 22.82 3.63 -4.94
N ASP A 249 22.46 3.31 -6.19
CA ASP A 249 23.24 3.63 -7.38
C ASP A 249 22.53 4.73 -8.21
N PRO A 250 22.88 6.02 -8.00
CA PRO A 250 22.28 7.13 -8.73
C PRO A 250 22.89 7.36 -10.12
N ASP A 251 23.99 6.69 -10.46
CA ASP A 251 24.83 6.98 -11.63
C ASP A 251 24.97 5.79 -12.61
N ASP A 252 24.26 4.66 -12.37
CA ASP A 252 24.34 3.41 -13.14
C ASP A 252 25.78 2.87 -13.20
N ALA A 253 26.39 2.70 -12.02
CA ALA A 253 27.81 2.41 -11.84
C ALA A 253 28.18 0.92 -12.01
N ASP A 254 27.23 -0.01 -11.87
CA ASP A 254 27.42 -1.42 -12.28
C ASP A 254 26.98 -1.72 -13.72
N GLY A 255 26.11 -0.89 -14.31
CA GLY A 255 25.73 -0.92 -15.72
C GLY A 255 24.55 -1.84 -16.04
N ASP A 256 23.67 -2.14 -15.09
CA ASP A 256 22.43 -2.86 -15.35
C ASP A 256 21.34 -1.99 -16.03
N GLY A 257 21.49 -0.66 -16.00
CA GLY A 257 20.59 0.33 -16.60
C GLY A 257 19.54 0.91 -15.65
N ILE A 258 19.62 0.63 -14.34
CA ILE A 258 18.66 1.04 -13.32
C ILE A 258 19.32 2.06 -12.38
N SER A 259 18.65 3.19 -12.14
CA SER A 259 19.16 4.26 -11.25
C SER A 259 18.29 4.42 -10.01
N GLY A 260 18.82 4.00 -8.86
CA GLY A 260 18.16 4.05 -7.56
C GLY A 260 18.75 5.15 -6.67
N ARG A 261 17.98 6.19 -6.32
CA ARG A 261 18.49 7.31 -5.49
C ARG A 261 17.59 7.71 -4.31
N PRO A 262 18.17 8.11 -3.15
CA PRO A 262 17.41 8.49 -1.97
C PRO A 262 16.83 9.91 -2.10
N ASN A 263 15.55 10.10 -1.79
CA ASN A 263 15.03 11.47 -1.63
C ASN A 263 15.52 12.08 -0.30
N ARG A 264 15.75 13.39 -0.29
CA ARG A 264 16.20 14.14 0.90
C ARG A 264 15.26 15.29 1.19
N VAL A 265 14.58 15.20 2.33
CA VAL A 265 13.41 16.02 2.67
C VAL A 265 13.73 16.96 3.82
N ARG A 266 13.01 18.09 3.93
CA ARG A 266 13.17 19.05 5.03
C ARG A 266 12.08 18.83 6.08
N THR A 267 12.47 18.64 7.34
CA THR A 267 11.51 18.59 8.45
C THR A 267 10.99 19.98 8.79
N ALA A 268 9.86 20.06 9.51
CA ALA A 268 9.37 21.30 10.11
C ALA A 268 10.39 21.96 11.07
N THR A 269 11.31 21.18 11.63
CA THR A 269 12.44 21.64 12.46
C THR A 269 13.67 22.10 11.67
N GLY A 270 13.58 22.16 10.33
CA GLY A 270 14.65 22.63 9.45
C GLY A 270 15.78 21.63 9.22
N ARG A 271 15.67 20.40 9.73
CA ARG A 271 16.64 19.32 9.50
C ARG A 271 16.44 18.76 8.09
N THR A 272 17.52 18.27 7.48
CA THR A 272 17.42 17.44 6.27
C THR A 272 17.48 15.98 6.69
N ALA A 273 16.53 15.17 6.20
CA ALA A 273 16.41 13.75 6.53
C ALA A 273 16.32 12.87 5.27
N LEU A 274 16.55 11.56 5.42
CA LEU A 274 16.19 10.57 4.39
C LEU A 274 14.66 10.50 4.29
N GLY A 275 14.14 10.62 3.08
CA GLY A 275 12.74 10.34 2.76
C GLY A 275 12.44 8.83 2.74
N ARG A 276 11.26 8.41 3.23
CA ARG A 276 10.87 6.99 3.38
C ARG A 276 9.43 6.68 2.98
N PHE A 277 8.50 7.58 3.26
CA PHE A 277 7.06 7.38 3.08
C PHE A 277 6.45 8.37 2.09
N GLY A 278 5.26 8.04 1.59
CA GLY A 278 4.65 8.67 0.43
C GLY A 278 5.07 8.01 -0.89
N TRP A 279 4.65 8.60 -2.02
CA TRP A 279 4.85 8.04 -3.36
C TRP A 279 6.19 8.43 -4.00
N LYS A 280 6.76 9.58 -3.62
CA LYS A 280 8.10 10.06 -4.02
C LYS A 280 9.02 10.20 -2.80
N ALA A 281 8.81 9.36 -1.77
CA ALA A 281 9.58 9.38 -0.51
C ALA A 281 9.60 10.75 0.19
N GLU A 282 8.48 11.47 0.17
CA GLU A 282 8.36 12.86 0.62
C GLU A 282 8.29 13.04 2.16
N ASN A 283 8.00 11.97 2.91
CA ASN A 283 7.96 11.99 4.38
C ASN A 283 9.09 11.14 4.99
N PRO A 284 9.82 11.62 6.02
CA PRO A 284 10.97 10.90 6.58
C PRO A 284 10.62 9.90 7.68
N ASP A 285 9.48 10.07 8.35
CA ASP A 285 9.00 9.24 9.46
C ASP A 285 7.46 9.18 9.45
N LEU A 286 6.88 8.20 10.15
CA LEU A 286 5.43 7.97 10.20
C LEU A 286 4.66 9.11 10.90
N VAL A 287 5.32 9.88 11.76
CA VAL A 287 4.69 11.00 12.48
C VAL A 287 4.56 12.23 11.58
N HIS A 288 5.56 12.50 10.71
CA HIS A 288 5.44 13.46 9.61
C HIS A 288 4.37 13.01 8.60
N GLN A 289 4.36 11.73 8.21
CA GLN A 289 3.35 11.19 7.29
C GLN A 289 1.91 11.34 7.85
N SER A 290 1.73 11.11 9.15
CA SER A 290 0.44 11.31 9.84
C SER A 290 0.09 12.80 9.98
N ALA A 291 1.05 13.66 10.36
CA ALA A 291 0.84 15.11 10.46
C ALA A 291 0.44 15.73 9.11
N GLY A 292 1.12 15.33 8.03
CA GLY A 292 0.84 15.80 6.68
C GLY A 292 -0.55 15.37 6.20
N ALA A 293 -0.92 14.10 6.40
CA ALA A 293 -2.26 13.62 6.04
C ALA A 293 -3.39 14.31 6.85
N LEU A 294 -3.19 14.50 8.16
CA LEU A 294 -4.15 15.23 9.01
C LEU A 294 -4.41 16.65 8.48
N ALA A 295 -3.35 17.38 8.12
CA ALA A 295 -3.45 18.76 7.66
C ALA A 295 -3.92 18.86 6.20
N GLU A 296 -3.36 18.07 5.28
CA GLU A 296 -3.62 18.17 3.83
C GLU A 296 -4.90 17.44 3.36
N ASP A 297 -5.46 16.51 4.15
CA ASP A 297 -6.68 15.75 3.78
C ASP A 297 -7.87 15.94 4.74
N LEU A 298 -7.63 16.25 6.02
CA LEU A 298 -8.68 16.47 7.04
C LEU A 298 -8.74 17.92 7.56
N GLY A 299 -7.80 18.78 7.15
CA GLY A 299 -7.72 20.18 7.60
C GLY A 299 -7.17 20.39 9.02
N ILE A 300 -6.81 19.31 9.73
CA ILE A 300 -6.42 19.31 11.15
C ILE A 300 -4.92 19.62 11.27
N THR A 301 -4.56 20.81 11.77
CA THR A 301 -3.14 21.18 11.89
C THR A 301 -2.48 20.67 13.18
N SER A 302 -1.15 20.65 13.17
CA SER A 302 -0.31 20.30 14.32
C SER A 302 0.99 21.12 14.34
N GLU A 303 1.83 20.95 15.37
CA GLU A 303 3.15 21.60 15.41
C GLU A 303 4.08 21.17 14.27
N LEU A 304 3.91 19.95 13.72
CA LEU A 304 4.64 19.49 12.53
C LEU A 304 4.03 19.99 11.22
N ALA A 305 2.70 20.08 11.14
CA ALA A 305 1.96 20.52 9.96
C ALA A 305 1.04 21.70 10.31
N PRO A 306 1.59 22.93 10.43
CA PRO A 306 0.86 24.11 10.90
C PRO A 306 0.20 24.91 9.76
N VAL A 307 -0.15 24.25 8.67
CA VAL A 307 -0.88 24.79 7.51
C VAL A 307 -1.75 23.67 6.97
N ASP A 308 -3.03 23.91 6.76
CA ASP A 308 -3.96 22.92 6.22
C ASP A 308 -3.95 22.85 4.68
N GLY A 309 -4.70 21.89 4.14
CA GLY A 309 -4.85 21.65 2.70
C GLY A 309 -5.40 22.84 1.90
N GLY A 310 -6.15 23.75 2.53
CA GLY A 310 -6.62 25.00 1.95
C GLY A 310 -5.63 26.16 2.09
N GLY A 311 -4.41 25.91 2.60
CA GLY A 311 -3.36 26.90 2.80
C GLY A 311 -3.54 27.82 4.01
N ARG A 312 -4.54 27.59 4.87
CA ARG A 312 -4.78 28.37 6.09
C ARG A 312 -3.83 27.89 7.20
N ARG A 313 -3.19 28.85 7.88
CA ARG A 313 -2.36 28.62 9.06
C ARG A 313 -3.17 28.84 10.34
N THR A 314 -3.61 27.76 10.96
CA THR A 314 -4.10 27.74 12.35
C THR A 314 -2.94 27.58 13.34
N GLY A 315 -3.25 27.70 14.63
CA GLY A 315 -2.39 27.14 15.68
C GLY A 315 -2.71 25.65 15.83
N ALA A 316 -1.75 24.85 16.29
CA ALA A 316 -1.87 23.40 16.37
C ALA A 316 -3.19 22.95 17.03
N GLU A 317 -4.06 22.32 16.22
CA GLU A 317 -5.36 21.77 16.65
C GLU A 317 -5.17 20.39 17.30
N PHE A 318 -4.27 19.57 16.77
CA PHE A 318 -3.76 18.36 17.44
C PHE A 318 -2.37 18.60 18.03
N ASP A 319 -2.18 18.12 19.27
CA ASP A 319 -0.89 18.14 19.95
C ASP A 319 0.05 17.03 19.46
N ARG A 320 1.32 17.10 19.88
CA ARG A 320 2.36 16.12 19.50
C ARG A 320 1.94 14.69 19.84
N ALA A 321 1.35 14.47 21.02
CA ALA A 321 0.96 13.16 21.50
C ALA A 321 -0.19 12.55 20.68
N THR A 322 -1.17 13.36 20.24
CA THR A 322 -2.28 12.90 19.41
C THR A 322 -1.81 12.45 18.02
N VAL A 323 -0.85 13.16 17.43
CA VAL A 323 -0.24 12.76 16.15
C VAL A 323 0.63 11.51 16.31
N GLU A 324 1.42 11.41 17.38
CA GLU A 324 2.22 10.21 17.68
C GLU A 324 1.34 8.97 17.94
N LEU A 325 0.19 9.13 18.61
CA LEU A 325 -0.79 8.06 18.82
C LEU A 325 -1.35 7.52 17.49
N ILE A 326 -1.65 8.40 16.53
CA ILE A 326 -2.12 8.02 15.19
C ILE A 326 -0.99 7.31 14.40
N ALA A 327 0.24 7.78 14.52
CA ALA A 327 1.41 7.13 13.89
C ALA A 327 1.73 5.75 14.51
N PHE A 328 1.58 5.58 15.83
CA PHE A 328 1.82 4.33 16.53
C PHE A 328 0.91 3.20 16.06
N TYR A 329 -0.34 3.52 15.69
CA TYR A 329 -1.22 2.54 15.04
C TYR A 329 -0.60 1.99 13.75
N VAL A 330 -0.21 2.88 12.85
CA VAL A 330 0.37 2.57 11.53
C VAL A 330 1.71 1.84 11.66
N GLU A 331 2.52 2.20 12.66
CA GLU A 331 3.75 1.48 13.02
C GLU A 331 3.47 0.04 13.47
N GLY A 332 2.45 -0.16 14.32
CA GLY A 332 2.10 -1.45 14.90
C GLY A 332 1.32 -2.41 14.00
N LEU A 333 0.92 -1.99 12.78
CA LEU A 333 0.16 -2.83 11.85
C LEU A 333 0.99 -3.97 11.27
N ALA A 334 0.39 -5.17 11.25
CA ALA A 334 1.04 -6.40 10.82
C ALA A 334 1.27 -6.48 9.30
N ILE A 335 2.23 -7.34 8.94
CA ILE A 335 2.49 -7.79 7.58
C ILE A 335 1.81 -9.16 7.40
N PRO A 336 0.94 -9.35 6.39
CA PRO A 336 0.35 -10.65 6.12
C PRO A 336 1.40 -11.62 5.56
N ALA A 337 1.21 -12.90 5.80
CA ALA A 337 2.11 -13.95 5.36
C ALA A 337 2.24 -14.04 3.83
N GLY A 338 3.44 -14.42 3.38
CA GLY A 338 3.61 -15.09 2.10
C GLY A 338 2.76 -16.35 2.07
N ARG A 339 2.19 -16.67 0.91
CA ARG A 339 1.27 -17.80 0.73
C ARG A 339 1.82 -18.74 -0.32
N ASP A 340 1.50 -20.01 -0.17
CA ASP A 340 1.74 -21.04 -1.18
C ASP A 340 3.22 -21.10 -1.63
N VAL A 341 4.15 -20.86 -0.70
CA VAL A 341 5.60 -20.69 -0.98
C VAL A 341 6.30 -21.98 -1.43
N ASP A 342 5.70 -23.13 -1.15
CA ASP A 342 6.13 -24.45 -1.63
C ASP A 342 5.44 -24.84 -2.97
N ASP A 343 4.54 -24.01 -3.51
CA ASP A 343 3.82 -24.31 -4.75
C ASP A 343 4.74 -24.15 -5.98
N PRO A 344 4.83 -25.14 -6.90
CA PRO A 344 5.71 -25.08 -8.06
C PRO A 344 5.51 -23.85 -8.96
N ASP A 345 4.28 -23.36 -9.13
CA ASP A 345 3.99 -22.20 -9.99
C ASP A 345 4.41 -20.88 -9.30
N VAL A 346 4.26 -20.80 -7.97
CA VAL A 346 4.75 -19.67 -7.16
C VAL A 346 6.28 -19.64 -7.14
N VAL A 347 6.92 -20.81 -6.98
CA VAL A 347 8.37 -20.98 -7.03
C VAL A 347 8.92 -20.62 -8.43
N ALA A 348 8.24 -21.01 -9.50
CA ALA A 348 8.60 -20.61 -10.86
C ALA A 348 8.45 -19.10 -11.09
N GLY A 349 7.36 -18.49 -10.61
CA GLY A 349 7.14 -17.04 -10.67
C GLY A 349 8.19 -16.25 -9.87
N ALA A 350 8.61 -16.74 -8.72
CA ALA A 350 9.67 -16.13 -7.90
C ALA A 350 11.02 -16.10 -8.62
N ARG A 351 11.39 -17.20 -9.32
CA ARG A 351 12.58 -17.22 -10.18
C ARG A 351 12.45 -16.32 -11.40
N LEU A 352 11.25 -16.23 -12.00
CA LEU A 352 11.01 -15.33 -13.13
C LEU A 352 11.27 -13.88 -12.72
N PHE A 353 10.68 -13.44 -11.60
CA PHE A 353 10.82 -12.10 -11.02
C PHE A 353 12.30 -11.70 -10.77
N GLU A 354 13.13 -12.63 -10.31
CA GLU A 354 14.58 -12.44 -10.18
C GLU A 354 15.28 -12.40 -11.54
N SER A 355 14.96 -13.35 -12.44
CA SER A 355 15.63 -13.49 -13.75
C SER A 355 15.36 -12.36 -14.75
N VAL A 356 14.24 -11.62 -14.60
CA VAL A 356 13.92 -10.44 -15.43
C VAL A 356 14.32 -9.12 -14.76
N GLY A 357 15.00 -9.17 -13.61
CA GLY A 357 15.59 -7.99 -12.95
C GLY A 357 14.66 -7.22 -12.02
N CYS A 358 13.42 -7.63 -11.77
CA CYS A 358 12.51 -6.90 -10.88
C CYS A 358 13.09 -6.68 -9.48
N THR A 359 13.93 -7.62 -9.01
CA THR A 359 14.59 -7.59 -7.71
C THR A 359 15.61 -6.47 -7.52
N ALA A 360 16.04 -5.76 -8.59
CA ALA A 360 16.94 -4.62 -8.49
C ALA A 360 16.29 -3.49 -7.68
N CYS A 361 15.18 -2.93 -8.17
CA CYS A 361 14.38 -1.96 -7.41
C CYS A 361 13.65 -2.66 -6.25
N HIS A 362 12.93 -3.76 -6.54
CA HIS A 362 12.15 -4.50 -5.55
C HIS A 362 13.02 -5.47 -4.73
N THR A 363 14.09 -4.94 -4.13
CA THR A 363 15.02 -5.64 -3.23
C THR A 363 14.23 -6.55 -2.27
N PRO A 364 14.36 -7.89 -2.39
CA PRO A 364 13.45 -8.80 -1.69
C PRO A 364 13.50 -8.70 -0.18
N THR A 365 14.71 -8.52 0.39
CA THR A 365 14.97 -8.68 1.83
C THR A 365 15.64 -7.44 2.41
N LEU A 366 15.10 -6.91 3.51
CA LEU A 366 15.72 -5.89 4.34
C LEU A 366 15.88 -6.41 5.79
N ARG A 367 16.72 -5.74 6.59
CA ARG A 367 16.86 -5.97 8.03
C ARG A 367 16.44 -4.73 8.80
N THR A 368 15.73 -4.91 9.91
CA THR A 368 15.44 -3.82 10.84
C THR A 368 16.57 -3.65 11.86
N ALA A 369 16.74 -2.43 12.36
CA ALA A 369 17.75 -2.07 13.34
C ALA A 369 17.61 -2.88 14.63
N ALA A 370 18.72 -3.07 15.34
CA ALA A 370 18.70 -3.63 16.68
C ALA A 370 17.96 -2.71 17.65
N PHE A 371 17.28 -3.27 18.66
CA PHE A 371 16.49 -2.45 19.59
C PHE A 371 17.35 -1.52 20.46
N ASP A 372 17.25 -0.21 20.18
CA ASP A 372 17.71 0.86 21.06
C ASP A 372 16.50 1.75 21.44
N PRO A 373 16.15 1.91 22.73
CA PRO A 373 15.10 2.84 23.16
C PRO A 373 15.47 4.31 22.96
N GLY A 374 16.76 4.60 22.69
CA GLY A 374 17.27 5.88 22.23
C GLY A 374 17.23 6.05 20.70
N LEU A 375 16.72 5.07 19.94
CA LEU A 375 16.51 5.15 18.49
C LEU A 375 15.35 6.08 18.14
N VAL A 376 15.56 7.38 18.38
CA VAL A 376 14.94 8.41 17.55
C VAL A 376 15.31 8.07 16.10
N HIS A 377 14.37 8.09 15.15
CA HIS A 377 14.70 7.99 13.73
C HIS A 377 15.56 9.20 13.35
N ALA A 378 16.87 8.98 13.38
CA ALA A 378 17.80 9.99 13.89
C ALA A 378 17.95 11.19 12.96
N ASP A 379 17.67 10.99 11.67
CA ASP A 379 17.70 12.01 10.64
C ASP A 379 16.63 13.08 10.90
N ALA A 380 15.37 12.66 11.13
CA ALA A 380 14.24 13.54 11.35
C ALA A 380 14.23 14.19 12.75
N GLY A 381 14.71 13.47 13.77
CA GLY A 381 14.86 13.99 15.14
C GLY A 381 13.53 14.26 15.87
N THR A 382 12.42 13.69 15.39
CA THR A 382 11.04 13.95 15.84
C THR A 382 10.61 13.13 17.05
N ARG A 383 10.93 11.82 17.08
CA ARG A 383 10.60 10.87 18.17
C ARG A 383 11.42 11.11 19.45
N ALA A 384 11.63 12.36 19.85
CA ALA A 384 12.48 12.77 20.97
C ALA A 384 11.78 12.54 22.32
N GLY A 385 11.57 11.27 22.67
CA GLY A 385 10.89 10.83 23.91
C GLY A 385 10.03 9.58 23.71
N THR A 386 9.74 9.19 22.47
CA THR A 386 8.93 8.03 22.09
C THR A 386 9.84 6.90 21.59
N SER A 387 9.89 5.79 22.34
CA SER A 387 10.59 4.57 21.92
C SER A 387 9.90 3.95 20.71
N PRO A 388 10.63 3.40 19.72
CA PRO A 388 10.04 2.55 18.69
C PRO A 388 9.45 1.28 19.31
N ILE A 389 8.50 0.65 18.60
CA ILE A 389 7.90 -0.62 19.03
C ILE A 389 8.95 -1.73 19.00
N LYS A 390 9.25 -2.29 20.19
CA LYS A 390 10.34 -3.25 20.37
C LYS A 390 10.21 -4.50 19.48
N GLY A 391 9.00 -5.01 19.27
CA GLY A 391 8.73 -6.19 18.43
C GLY A 391 9.00 -6.00 16.93
N LEU A 392 9.38 -4.80 16.48
CA LEU A 392 9.74 -4.50 15.09
C LEU A 392 11.27 -4.46 14.86
N ALA A 393 12.06 -4.50 15.93
CA ALA A 393 13.52 -4.51 15.90
C ALA A 393 14.09 -5.92 15.66
N ASP A 394 15.36 -5.99 15.25
CA ASP A 394 16.13 -7.22 15.03
C ASP A 394 15.49 -8.23 14.04
N GLN A 395 14.58 -7.77 13.17
CA GLN A 395 13.89 -8.61 12.20
C GLN A 395 14.68 -8.75 10.89
N VAL A 396 14.51 -9.90 10.24
CA VAL A 396 14.66 -10.02 8.78
C VAL A 396 13.25 -9.94 8.19
N ILE A 397 13.06 -9.08 7.20
CA ILE A 397 11.77 -8.80 6.56
C ILE A 397 11.91 -8.91 5.04
N HIS A 398 10.81 -9.27 4.38
CA HIS A 398 10.75 -9.45 2.92
C HIS A 398 9.72 -8.50 2.28
N PRO A 399 10.02 -7.18 2.19
CA PRO A 399 9.06 -6.19 1.74
C PRO A 399 9.05 -5.96 0.22
N PHE A 400 10.07 -6.43 -0.52
CA PHE A 400 10.24 -6.18 -1.96
C PHE A 400 10.31 -4.68 -2.28
N THR A 401 11.26 -3.98 -1.66
CA THR A 401 11.56 -2.55 -1.85
C THR A 401 12.94 -2.22 -1.29
N ASP A 402 13.63 -1.29 -1.94
CA ASP A 402 14.83 -0.60 -1.47
C ASP A 402 14.53 0.75 -0.77
N LEU A 403 13.29 1.24 -0.87
CA LEU A 403 12.82 2.57 -0.48
C LEU A 403 13.44 3.75 -1.28
N LEU A 404 14.08 3.49 -2.42
CA LEU A 404 14.70 4.50 -3.28
C LEU A 404 13.75 5.00 -4.38
N LEU A 405 14.11 6.12 -5.00
CA LEU A 405 13.50 6.65 -6.21
C LEU A 405 14.12 6.00 -7.46
N HIS A 406 13.27 5.56 -8.38
CA HIS A 406 13.64 5.08 -9.73
C HIS A 406 12.82 5.83 -10.79
N ASP A 407 13.44 6.18 -11.92
CA ASP A 407 12.74 6.76 -13.07
C ASP A 407 11.97 5.66 -13.83
N MET A 408 10.64 5.70 -13.77
CA MET A 408 9.78 4.74 -14.45
C MET A 408 9.34 5.19 -15.85
N GLY A 409 10.03 6.19 -16.41
CA GLY A 409 9.88 6.67 -17.76
C GLY A 409 8.62 7.51 -18.04
N PRO A 410 8.48 8.03 -19.27
CA PRO A 410 7.43 8.97 -19.65
C PRO A 410 6.00 8.37 -19.64
N GLY A 411 5.87 7.05 -19.46
CA GLY A 411 4.57 6.42 -19.24
C GLY A 411 3.98 6.74 -17.88
N LEU A 412 4.82 6.88 -16.85
CA LEU A 412 4.43 7.14 -15.46
C LEU A 412 4.87 8.53 -14.95
N ASP A 413 5.22 9.46 -15.84
CA ASP A 413 5.50 10.85 -15.49
C ASP A 413 4.23 11.62 -15.10
N ASP A 414 4.20 12.18 -13.89
CA ASP A 414 3.11 13.04 -13.39
C ASP A 414 3.40 14.55 -13.51
N GLY A 415 4.55 14.92 -14.08
CA GLY A 415 4.98 16.31 -14.25
C GLY A 415 5.21 17.10 -12.96
N ARG A 416 5.10 16.47 -11.78
CA ARG A 416 5.10 17.14 -10.47
C ARG A 416 6.30 16.67 -9.62
N PRO A 417 7.44 17.38 -9.66
CA PRO A 417 8.59 17.04 -8.83
C PRO A 417 8.29 17.24 -7.34
N VAL A 418 8.98 16.46 -6.49
CA VAL A 418 8.83 16.50 -5.03
C VAL A 418 10.20 16.33 -4.37
N TYR A 419 10.77 17.42 -3.88
CA TYR A 419 12.19 17.50 -3.52
C TYR A 419 13.06 17.02 -4.70
N ALA A 420 13.93 16.00 -4.51
CA ALA A 420 14.86 15.57 -5.53
C ALA A 420 14.18 14.79 -6.68
N ALA A 421 13.03 14.18 -6.42
CA ALA A 421 12.29 13.39 -7.40
C ALA A 421 11.71 14.27 -8.52
N SER A 422 11.98 13.91 -9.78
CA SER A 422 11.26 14.39 -10.96
C SER A 422 9.81 13.88 -11.01
N GLY A 423 9.07 14.21 -12.07
CA GLY A 423 7.70 13.70 -12.27
C GLY A 423 7.64 12.21 -12.63
N ALA A 424 8.65 11.67 -13.33
CA ALA A 424 8.75 10.25 -13.70
C ALA A 424 9.28 9.34 -12.59
N GLU A 425 9.93 9.91 -11.56
CA GLU A 425 10.53 9.13 -10.48
C GLU A 425 9.54 8.69 -9.40
N TRP A 426 9.64 7.43 -8.99
CA TRP A 426 8.76 6.82 -7.99
C TRP A 426 9.55 6.10 -6.91
N ARG A 427 9.08 6.20 -5.66
CA ARG A 427 9.61 5.37 -4.57
C ARG A 427 9.14 3.93 -4.76
N THR A 428 10.06 2.96 -4.81
CA THR A 428 9.72 1.54 -4.96
C THR A 428 8.63 1.11 -3.97
N ALA A 429 7.45 0.71 -4.45
CA ALA A 429 6.37 0.27 -3.57
C ALA A 429 6.67 -1.12 -2.99
N PRO A 430 6.54 -1.35 -1.67
CA PRO A 430 6.67 -2.70 -1.12
C PRO A 430 5.53 -3.59 -1.61
N LEU A 431 5.86 -4.79 -2.08
CA LEU A 431 4.89 -5.72 -2.69
C LEU A 431 4.24 -6.68 -1.68
N TRP A 432 4.66 -6.67 -0.42
CA TRP A 432 4.09 -7.55 0.61
C TRP A 432 2.57 -7.35 0.79
N GLY A 433 1.82 -8.45 0.82
CA GLY A 433 0.36 -8.39 0.92
C GLY A 433 -0.40 -7.97 -0.36
N ILE A 434 0.26 -7.58 -1.46
CA ILE A 434 -0.40 -7.11 -2.70
C ILE A 434 -1.48 -8.08 -3.21
N GLY A 435 -1.23 -9.39 -3.11
CA GLY A 435 -2.17 -10.44 -3.49
C GLY A 435 -3.43 -10.58 -2.61
N LEU A 436 -3.60 -9.75 -1.58
CA LEU A 436 -4.80 -9.68 -0.73
C LEU A 436 -5.66 -8.43 -0.99
N LEU A 437 -5.24 -7.51 -1.87
CA LEU A 437 -6.00 -6.27 -2.16
C LEU A 437 -7.41 -6.54 -2.70
N GLU A 438 -7.63 -7.58 -3.52
CA GLU A 438 -8.99 -7.96 -3.91
C GLU A 438 -9.79 -8.52 -2.72
N THR A 439 -9.15 -9.27 -1.83
CA THR A 439 -9.80 -9.90 -0.66
C THR A 439 -10.22 -8.87 0.39
N VAL A 440 -9.49 -7.75 0.51
CA VAL A 440 -9.79 -6.68 1.48
C VAL A 440 -10.63 -5.57 0.82
N ASN A 441 -10.18 -5.03 -0.31
CA ASN A 441 -10.76 -3.84 -0.91
C ASN A 441 -11.86 -4.15 -1.94
N GLY A 442 -11.89 -5.37 -2.51
CA GLY A 442 -12.73 -5.73 -3.65
C GLY A 442 -12.20 -5.29 -5.03
N HIS A 443 -10.97 -4.78 -5.12
CA HIS A 443 -10.32 -4.37 -6.38
C HIS A 443 -8.79 -4.59 -6.34
N ARG A 444 -8.13 -4.54 -7.51
CA ARG A 444 -6.65 -4.62 -7.64
C ARG A 444 -6.07 -3.39 -8.34
N GLU A 445 -6.46 -2.19 -7.92
CA GLU A 445 -5.93 -0.98 -8.56
C GLU A 445 -4.52 -0.64 -8.06
N LEU A 446 -3.56 -0.62 -8.97
CA LEU A 446 -2.12 -0.52 -8.72
C LEU A 446 -1.52 0.75 -9.34
N LEU A 447 -0.24 0.98 -9.05
CA LEU A 447 0.50 2.22 -9.32
C LEU A 447 -0.05 3.42 -8.51
N HIS A 448 0.55 4.59 -8.69
CA HIS A 448 0.33 5.77 -7.83
C HIS A 448 -1.08 6.37 -7.96
N ASP A 449 -1.71 6.22 -9.13
CA ASP A 449 -3.00 6.78 -9.52
C ASP A 449 -4.11 5.72 -9.68
N GLY A 450 -3.81 4.45 -9.42
CA GLY A 450 -4.76 3.34 -9.56
C GLY A 450 -4.99 2.90 -11.01
N ARG A 451 -4.21 3.39 -11.98
CA ARG A 451 -4.48 3.12 -13.40
C ARG A 451 -4.44 1.65 -13.78
N ALA A 452 -3.54 0.86 -13.19
CA ALA A 452 -3.42 -0.57 -13.51
C ALA A 452 -4.48 -1.38 -12.76
N ARG A 453 -5.34 -2.10 -13.49
CA ARG A 453 -6.47 -2.90 -12.98
C ARG A 453 -6.05 -4.29 -12.47
N SER A 454 -4.82 -4.71 -12.77
CA SER A 454 -4.25 -6.00 -12.41
C SER A 454 -2.73 -5.91 -12.23
N VAL A 455 -2.10 -6.97 -11.73
CA VAL A 455 -0.63 -7.09 -11.65
C VAL A 455 -0.02 -7.13 -13.07
N GLU A 456 -0.69 -7.79 -14.01
CA GLU A 456 -0.33 -7.84 -15.44
C GLU A 456 -0.30 -6.43 -16.06
N GLU A 457 -1.35 -5.62 -15.84
CA GLU A 457 -1.34 -4.22 -16.30
C GLU A 457 -0.25 -3.39 -15.62
N ALA A 458 0.06 -3.66 -14.34
CA ALA A 458 1.13 -2.96 -13.64
C ALA A 458 2.51 -3.29 -14.25
N ILE A 459 2.78 -4.56 -14.58
CA ILE A 459 4.01 -5.00 -15.26
C ILE A 459 4.12 -4.38 -16.66
N LEU A 460 3.03 -4.38 -17.44
CA LEU A 460 2.98 -3.70 -18.74
C LEU A 460 3.28 -2.19 -18.65
N TRP A 461 2.89 -1.53 -17.56
CA TRP A 461 3.26 -0.13 -17.27
C TRP A 461 4.72 0.06 -16.86
N HIS A 462 5.47 -1.00 -16.53
CA HIS A 462 6.93 -0.98 -16.35
C HIS A 462 7.70 -1.26 -17.67
N GLY A 463 7.00 -1.69 -18.74
CA GLY A 463 7.59 -2.00 -20.05
C GLY A 463 7.19 -3.36 -20.62
N GLY A 464 6.74 -4.30 -19.77
CA GLY A 464 6.39 -5.68 -20.13
C GLY A 464 7.40 -6.71 -19.64
#